data_AF-A0A6A4I350-F1
#
_entry.id   AF-A0A6A4I350-F1
#
_cell.length_a   1.000
_cell.length_b   1.000
_cell.length_c   1.000
_cell.angle_alpha   90.00
_cell.angle_beta   90.00
_cell.angle_gamma   90.00
#
_symmetry.space_group_name_H-M   'P 1'
#
loop_
_entity.id
_entity.type
_entity.pdbx_description
1 polymer ?
#
loop_
_entity_poly.entity_id
_entity_poly.type
_entity_poly.pdbx_seq_one_letter_code
_entity_poly.pdbx_strand_id
1 'polypeptide(L)'
;LADLDKDLEDCKVGIHRVQSELHRLETRRQHLEKYKASLWALRSPIRRLPNETFLSIFGFACDTNEITSKSLGTMPALTISSVCSRWRCLAKSLPDIWSCIHI
;
A
#
# COMPACT_ATOMS: atom_id res chain seq x y z
N LEU A 1 -0.48 46.01 -34.10
CA LEU A 1 -1.72 45.75 -33.35
C LEU A 1 -2.09 44.26 -33.41
N ALA A 2 -2.37 43.70 -34.59
CA ALA A 2 -2.68 42.25 -34.72
C ALA A 2 -1.59 41.28 -34.23
N ASP A 3 -0.31 41.62 -34.43
CA ASP A 3 0.83 40.82 -33.95
C ASP A 3 0.95 40.84 -32.42
N LEU A 4 0.72 42.00 -31.80
CA LEU A 4 0.70 42.19 -30.36
C LEU A 4 -0.48 41.46 -29.70
N ASP A 5 -1.66 41.48 -30.33
CA ASP A 5 -2.84 40.74 -29.84
C ASP A 5 -2.58 39.22 -29.89
N LYS A 6 -1.91 38.74 -30.93
CA LYS A 6 -1.53 37.32 -31.05
C LYS A 6 -0.55 36.91 -29.96
N ASP A 7 0.50 37.69 -29.73
CA ASP A 7 1.48 37.42 -28.66
C ASP A 7 0.82 37.42 -27.27
N LEU A 8 -0.15 38.32 -27.05
CA LEU A 8 -0.92 38.36 -25.82
C LEU A 8 -1.78 37.10 -25.63
N GLU A 9 -2.43 36.60 -26.68
CA GLU A 9 -3.19 35.35 -26.62
C GLU A 9 -2.29 34.12 -26.40
N ASP A 10 -1.14 34.05 -27.06
CA ASP A 10 -0.17 32.97 -26.85
C ASP A 10 0.35 32.98 -25.39
N CYS A 11 0.59 34.16 -24.82
CA CYS A 11 0.93 34.29 -23.40
C CYS A 11 -0.20 33.79 -22.48
N LYS A 12 -1.46 34.15 -22.75
CA LYS A 12 -2.61 33.70 -21.96
C LYS A 12 -2.77 32.18 -22.00
N VAL A 13 -2.63 31.56 -23.17
CA VAL A 13 -2.66 30.10 -23.33
C VAL A 13 -1.53 29.46 -22.51
N GLY A 14 -0.32 30.03 -22.57
CA GLY A 14 0.81 29.59 -21.76
C GLY A 14 0.53 29.63 -20.26
N ILE A 15 -0.05 30.74 -19.77
CA ILE A 15 -0.44 30.90 -18.36
C ILE A 15 -1.49 29.86 -17.97
N HIS A 16 -2.55 29.70 -18.77
CA HIS A 16 -3.60 28.72 -18.48
C HIS A 16 -3.08 27.29 -18.43
N ARG A 17 -2.14 26.94 -19.32
CA ARG A 17 -1.47 25.63 -19.31
C ARG A 17 -0.70 25.41 -18.02
N VAL A 18 0.13 26.37 -17.62
CA VAL A 18 0.94 26.26 -16.38
C VAL A 18 0.05 26.21 -15.14
N GLN A 19 -1.02 27.02 -15.09
CA GLN A 19 -1.98 27.00 -13.98
C GLN A 19 -2.71 25.64 -13.88
N SER A 20 -3.09 25.05 -15.01
CA SER A 20 -3.72 23.73 -15.06
C SER A 20 -2.79 22.64 -14.54
N GLU A 21 -1.52 22.68 -14.94
CA GLU A 21 -0.51 21.73 -14.44
C GLU A 21 -0.23 21.91 -12.95
N LEU A 22 -0.14 23.15 -12.47
CA LEU A 22 0.01 23.45 -11.05
C LEU A 22 -1.16 22.86 -10.25
N HIS A 23 -2.40 23.10 -10.68
CA HIS A 23 -3.59 22.58 -10.03
C HIS A 23 -3.62 21.05 -10.00
N ARG A 24 -3.23 20.40 -11.10
CA ARG A 24 -3.10 18.94 -11.19
C ARG A 24 -2.10 18.39 -10.18
N LEU A 25 -0.93 19.02 -10.07
CA LEU A 25 0.12 18.61 -9.14
C LEU A 25 -0.28 18.85 -7.68
N GLU A 26 -0.92 19.97 -7.38
CA GLU A 26 -1.42 20.27 -6.04
C GLU A 26 -2.48 19.27 -5.60
N THR A 27 -3.43 18.94 -6.48
CA THR A 27 -4.45 17.91 -6.22
C THR A 27 -3.79 16.57 -5.93
N ARG A 28 -2.80 16.17 -6.74
CA ARG A 28 -2.05 14.94 -6.52
C ARG A 28 -1.29 14.95 -5.19
N ARG A 29 -0.65 16.07 -4.84
CA ARG A 29 0.04 16.23 -3.55
C ARG A 29 -0.92 16.07 -2.39
N GLN A 30 -2.09 16.72 -2.43
CA GLN A 30 -3.11 16.61 -1.39
C GLN A 30 -3.61 15.17 -1.22
N HIS A 31 -3.84 14.45 -2.31
CA HIS A 31 -4.20 13.02 -2.25
C HIS A 31 -3.11 12.17 -1.61
N LEU A 32 -1.84 12.39 -1.97
CA LEU A 32 -0.73 11.65 -1.40
C LEU A 32 -0.54 11.94 0.10
N GLU A 33 -0.69 13.19 0.53
CA GLU A 33 -0.62 13.55 1.96
C GLU A 33 -1.75 12.89 2.76
N LYS A 34 -2.98 12.91 2.24
CA LYS A 34 -4.12 12.19 2.85
C LYS A 34 -3.83 10.69 2.96
N TYR A 35 -3.35 10.07 1.90
CA TYR A 35 -3.02 8.64 1.89
C TYR A 35 -1.92 8.30 2.91
N LYS A 36 -0.86 9.11 2.96
CA LYS A 36 0.22 8.97 3.93
C LYS A 36 -0.28 9.10 5.37
N ALA A 37 -1.15 10.06 5.66
CA ALA A 37 -1.77 10.22 6.97
C ALA A 37 -2.59 8.98 7.37
N SER A 38 -3.38 8.42 6.45
CA SER A 38 -4.12 7.17 6.68
C SER A 38 -3.20 6.00 7.00
N LEU A 39 -2.11 5.81 6.25
CA LEU A 39 -1.13 4.75 6.52
C LEU A 39 -0.47 4.91 7.90
N TRP A 40 -0.17 6.13 8.30
CA TRP A 40 0.39 6.42 9.62
C TRP A 40 -0.61 6.17 10.74
N ALA A 41 -1.88 6.53 10.54
CA ALA A 41 -2.95 6.22 11.48
C ALA A 41 -3.09 4.70 11.71
N LEU A 42 -2.94 3.88 10.66
CA LEU A 42 -2.99 2.42 10.73
C LEU A 42 -1.77 1.78 11.43
N ARG A 43 -0.61 2.45 11.45
CA ARG A 43 0.60 1.91 12.10
C ARG A 43 0.45 1.75 13.62
N SER A 44 -0.33 2.61 14.28
CA SER A 44 -0.50 2.57 15.74
C SER A 44 -1.38 1.37 16.18
N PRO A 45 -2.59 1.16 15.62
CA PRO A 45 -3.42 0.01 15.92
C PRO A 45 -2.72 -1.33 15.68
N ILE A 46 -2.06 -1.52 14.52
CA ILE A 46 -1.38 -2.78 14.21
C ILE A 46 -0.26 -3.08 15.22
N ARG A 47 0.47 -2.06 15.71
CA ARG A 47 1.49 -2.29 16.75
C ARG A 47 0.89 -2.60 18.12
N ARG A 48 -0.31 -2.11 18.41
CA ARG A 48 -1.00 -2.27 19.70
C ARG A 48 -1.89 -3.51 19.78
N LEU A 49 -2.18 -4.16 18.66
CA LEU A 49 -2.94 -5.41 18.65
C LEU A 49 -2.26 -6.46 19.54
N PRO A 50 -3.01 -7.19 20.39
CA PRO A 50 -2.49 -8.32 21.14
C PRO A 50 -1.97 -9.44 20.23
N ASN A 51 -1.11 -10.31 20.78
CA ASN A 51 -0.53 -11.41 20.01
C ASN A 51 -1.60 -12.44 19.62
N GLU A 52 -2.55 -12.69 20.51
CA GLU A 52 -3.67 -13.61 20.34
C GLU A 52 -4.48 -13.24 19.09
N THR A 53 -4.74 -11.94 18.89
CA THR A 53 -5.45 -11.46 17.72
C THR A 53 -4.69 -11.71 16.42
N PHE A 54 -3.36 -11.52 16.42
CA PHE A 54 -2.54 -11.88 15.27
C PHE A 54 -2.58 -13.38 14.98
N LEU A 55 -2.47 -14.22 16.02
CA LEU A 55 -2.51 -15.67 15.88
C LEU A 55 -3.85 -16.14 15.30
N SER A 56 -4.99 -15.58 15.76
CA SER A 56 -6.30 -15.88 15.18
C SER A 56 -6.41 -15.47 13.71
N ILE A 57 -5.88 -14.29 13.35
CA ILE A 57 -5.84 -13.84 11.95
C ILE A 57 -4.98 -14.79 11.11
N PHE A 58 -3.82 -15.21 11.61
CA PHE A 58 -2.92 -16.10 10.88
C PHE A 58 -3.54 -17.47 10.68
N GLY A 59 -4.17 -18.03 11.72
CA GLY A 59 -4.90 -19.30 11.60
C GLY A 59 -5.96 -19.26 10.51
N PHE A 60 -6.73 -18.16 10.43
CA PHE A 60 -7.73 -17.99 9.38
C PHE A 60 -7.12 -17.77 7.98
N ALA A 61 -6.07 -16.96 7.90
CA ALA A 61 -5.48 -16.56 6.62
C ALA A 61 -4.62 -17.65 5.97
N CYS A 62 -4.13 -18.62 6.75
CA CYS A 62 -3.18 -19.63 6.33
C CYS A 62 -3.79 -21.05 6.27
N ASP A 63 -5.10 -21.17 6.12
CA ASP A 63 -5.80 -22.47 6.05
C ASP A 63 -5.32 -23.32 4.84
N THR A 64 -4.97 -22.66 3.73
CA THR A 64 -4.36 -23.30 2.56
C THR A 64 -3.02 -22.63 2.21
N ASN A 65 -1.95 -23.44 2.15
CA ASN A 65 -0.65 -22.98 1.65
C ASN A 65 -0.21 -23.89 0.49
N GLU A 66 -0.07 -23.32 -0.70
CA GLU A 66 0.34 -24.00 -1.92
C GLU A 66 1.67 -23.42 -2.43
N ILE A 67 2.70 -24.27 -2.53
CA ILE A 67 3.99 -23.90 -3.12
C ILE A 67 3.85 -23.95 -4.65
N THR A 68 3.45 -22.84 -5.25
CA THR A 68 3.43 -22.72 -6.71
C THR A 68 4.65 -21.94 -7.20
N SER A 69 5.19 -22.33 -8.37
CA SER A 69 6.29 -21.58 -9.01
C SER A 69 5.92 -20.17 -9.45
N LYS A 70 4.62 -19.82 -9.39
CA LYS A 70 4.05 -18.62 -9.99
C LYS A 70 3.90 -17.44 -9.02
N SER A 71 3.74 -17.66 -7.72
CA SER A 71 3.55 -16.57 -6.75
C SER A 71 3.68 -16.99 -5.29
N LEU A 72 4.29 -16.14 -4.44
CA LEU A 72 4.21 -16.27 -2.98
C LEU A 72 2.79 -16.04 -2.43
N GLY A 73 1.90 -15.44 -3.21
CA GLY A 73 0.51 -15.21 -2.82
C GLY A 73 -0.29 -16.50 -2.60
N THR A 74 0.17 -17.63 -3.13
CA THR A 74 -0.41 -18.95 -2.85
C THR A 74 0.13 -19.58 -1.55
N MET A 75 1.11 -18.93 -0.89
CA MET A 75 1.64 -19.31 0.44
C MET A 75 1.39 -18.18 1.47
N PRO A 76 0.18 -18.06 2.02
CA PRO A 76 -0.13 -17.05 3.03
C PRO A 76 0.80 -17.09 4.25
N ALA A 77 1.20 -18.26 4.74
CA ALA A 77 2.10 -18.40 5.89
C ALA A 77 3.48 -17.76 5.64
N LEU A 78 4.03 -17.93 4.43
CA LEU A 78 5.29 -17.28 4.03
C LEU A 78 5.11 -15.77 3.86
N THR A 79 4.01 -15.36 3.22
CA THR A 79 3.69 -13.94 2.99
C THR A 79 3.61 -13.19 4.33
N ILE A 80 2.84 -13.71 5.29
CA ILE A 80 2.69 -13.14 6.63
C ILE A 80 4.03 -13.11 7.39
N SER A 81 4.82 -14.19 7.30
CA SER A 81 6.15 -14.27 7.94
C SER A 81 7.18 -13.29 7.39
N SER A 82 6.94 -12.75 6.19
CA SER A 82 7.81 -11.77 5.55
C SER A 82 7.53 -10.31 5.99
N VAL A 83 6.37 -10.04 6.59
CA VAL A 83 5.90 -8.67 6.90
C VAL A 83 6.80 -7.94 7.90
N CYS A 84 7.09 -8.55 9.06
CA CYS A 84 8.01 -7.99 10.05
C CYS A 84 8.52 -9.08 11.02
N SER A 85 9.52 -8.74 11.84
CA SER A 85 10.08 -9.66 12.85
C SER A 85 9.04 -10.19 13.82
N ARG A 86 8.13 -9.34 14.31
CA ARG A 86 7.04 -9.74 15.23
C ARG A 86 6.11 -10.77 14.59
N TRP A 87 5.67 -10.52 13.37
CA TRP A 87 4.79 -11.45 12.64
C TRP A 87 5.48 -12.78 12.38
N ARG A 88 6.76 -12.74 12.01
CA ARG A 88 7.58 -13.95 11.86
C ARG A 88 7.68 -14.75 13.16
N CYS A 89 7.92 -14.09 14.30
CA CYS A 89 7.96 -14.77 15.60
C CYS A 89 6.62 -15.44 15.93
N LEU A 90 5.51 -14.75 15.69
CA LEU A 90 4.16 -15.28 15.95
C LEU A 90 3.78 -16.42 14.98
N ALA A 91 4.10 -16.28 13.70
CA ALA A 91 3.91 -17.34 12.71
C ALA A 91 4.73 -18.60 13.06
N LYS A 92 5.93 -18.44 13.62
CA LYS A 92 6.73 -19.57 14.13
C LYS A 92 6.14 -20.20 15.39
N SER A 93 5.45 -19.42 16.23
CA SER A 93 4.79 -19.96 17.44
C SER A 93 3.46 -20.66 17.16
N LEU A 94 3.00 -20.65 15.91
CA LEU A 94 1.76 -21.30 15.48
C LEU A 94 2.09 -22.39 14.44
N PRO A 95 2.49 -23.60 14.84
CA PRO A 95 2.90 -24.66 13.91
C PRO A 95 1.79 -25.08 12.93
N ASP A 96 0.53 -24.93 13.32
CA ASP A 96 -0.63 -25.35 12.55
C ASP A 96 -0.69 -24.70 11.16
N ILE A 97 -0.31 -23.42 11.04
CA ILE A 97 -0.30 -22.72 9.74
C ILE A 97 0.77 -23.22 8.77
N TRP A 98 1.67 -24.09 9.23
CA TRP A 98 2.71 -24.74 8.42
C TRP A 98 2.45 -26.22 8.20
N SER A 99 1.36 -26.75 8.75
CA SER A 99 1.05 -28.19 8.69
C SER A 99 0.40 -28.59 7.37
N CYS A 100 -0.26 -27.65 6.68
CA CYS A 100 -0.91 -27.87 5.38
C CYS A 100 -0.14 -27.14 4.27
N ILE A 101 0.94 -27.76 3.80
CA ILE A 101 1.73 -27.30 2.66
C ILE A 101 1.53 -28.28 1.50
N HIS A 102 0.86 -27.81 0.46
CA HIS A 102 0.67 -28.55 -0.79
C HIS A 102 1.74 -28.13 -1.80
N ILE A 103 2.28 -29.10 -2.56
CA ILE A 103 3.30 -28.91 -3.60
C ILE A 103 2.65 -29.07 -4.97
#